data_AF-A0A2H5BSS1-F1
#
_entry.id   AF-A0A2H5BSS1-F1
#
_cell.length_a   1.000
_cell.length_b   1.000
_cell.length_c   1.000
_cell.angle_alpha   90.00
_cell.angle_beta   90.00
_cell.angle_gamma   90.00
#
_symmetry.space_group_name_H-M   'P 1'
#
loop_
_entity.id
_entity.type
_entity.pdbx_description
1 polymer ?
#
loop_
_entity_poly.entity_id
_entity_poly.type
_entity_poly.pdbx_seq_one_letter_code
_entity_poly.pdbx_strand_id
1 'polypeptide(L)'
;MNYLKDKTFKKLEKDRDFYAFKADVYKYSCLRSSEHYLGENELISVLYGCYISTEFSLWAFMNIKGLGVRNAVVSRFLQCNVIYDNLIQKYSPDNLCYPYFPSKNTLKYLLSNHKHTYESVMKSIIFAHYNDIYFDLDIGASEIYFKYAEVSCNLEVYEDQRKKLKSFKKKDLIFNKDYNKFNISIPAFCQNDY
;
A
#
# COMPACT_ATOMS: atom_id res chain seq x y z
N MET A 1 22.57 33.43 19.06
CA MET A 1 23.33 32.48 18.21
C MET A 1 22.59 31.16 17.90
N ASN A 2 21.27 31.03 18.15
CA ASN A 2 20.50 29.79 17.87
C ASN A 2 19.69 29.82 16.56
N TYR A 3 19.35 31.00 16.04
CA TYR A 3 18.44 31.14 14.89
C TYR A 3 19.00 30.64 13.55
N LEU A 4 20.34 30.71 13.38
CA LEU A 4 21.01 30.20 12.17
C LEU A 4 21.14 28.68 12.18
N LYS A 5 21.31 28.05 13.35
CA LYS A 5 21.33 26.58 13.48
C LYS A 5 19.97 25.99 13.13
N ASP A 6 18.88 26.62 13.57
CA ASP A 6 17.52 26.17 13.26
C ASP A 6 17.16 26.26 11.78
N LYS A 7 17.59 27.32 11.07
CA LYS A 7 17.31 27.46 9.64
C LYS A 7 18.08 26.42 8.81
N THR A 8 19.35 26.19 9.12
CA THR A 8 20.16 25.19 8.43
C THR A 8 19.65 23.78 8.71
N PHE A 9 19.29 23.47 9.95
CA PHE A 9 18.75 22.16 10.32
C PHE A 9 17.43 21.86 9.61
N LYS A 10 16.46 22.81 9.63
CA LYS A 10 15.19 22.67 8.91
C LYS A 10 15.36 22.52 7.39
N LYS A 11 16.40 23.14 6.81
CA LYS A 11 16.72 22.95 5.40
C LYS A 11 17.24 21.53 5.14
N LEU A 12 18.15 21.03 5.96
CA LEU A 12 18.69 19.68 5.84
C LEU A 12 17.60 18.60 5.99
N GLU A 13 16.65 18.78 6.92
CA GLU A 13 15.50 17.88 7.07
C GLU A 13 14.65 17.85 5.79
N LYS A 14 14.32 19.02 5.23
CA LYS A 14 13.56 19.11 3.98
C LYS A 14 14.29 18.47 2.80
N ASP A 15 15.59 18.71 2.69
CA ASP A 15 16.42 18.14 1.62
C ASP A 15 16.46 16.61 1.77
N ARG A 16 16.66 16.09 2.98
CA ARG A 16 16.65 14.65 3.26
C ARG A 16 15.31 14.01 2.88
N ASP A 17 14.20 14.56 3.36
CA ASP A 17 12.86 14.04 3.06
C ASP A 17 12.59 14.07 1.54
N PHE A 18 13.00 15.14 0.85
CA PHE A 18 12.91 15.24 -0.60
C PHE A 18 13.72 14.15 -1.34
N TYR A 19 14.96 13.87 -0.93
CA TYR A 19 15.76 12.83 -1.57
C TYR A 19 15.27 11.41 -1.28
N ALA A 20 14.69 11.17 -0.10
CA ALA A 20 13.97 9.92 0.18
C ALA A 20 12.78 9.74 -0.77
N PHE A 21 11.96 10.79 -0.92
CA PHE A 21 10.81 10.79 -1.83
C PHE A 21 11.22 10.56 -3.28
N LYS A 22 12.35 11.14 -3.73
CA LYS A 22 12.90 10.91 -5.07
C LYS A 22 13.62 9.57 -5.23
N ALA A 23 13.71 8.78 -4.16
CA ALA A 23 14.45 7.52 -4.11
C ALA A 23 15.94 7.65 -4.51
N ASP A 24 16.56 8.81 -4.25
CA ASP A 24 17.99 9.04 -4.48
C ASP A 24 18.80 8.46 -3.31
N VAL A 25 19.25 7.22 -3.47
CA VAL A 25 20.00 6.48 -2.45
C VAL A 25 21.24 7.24 -2.00
N TYR A 26 22.00 7.78 -2.95
CA TYR A 26 23.26 8.46 -2.66
C TYR A 26 23.02 9.72 -1.82
N LYS A 27 22.17 10.63 -2.30
CA LYS A 27 21.90 11.89 -1.60
C LYS A 27 21.23 11.65 -0.25
N TYR A 28 20.26 10.74 -0.18
CA TYR A 28 19.56 10.45 1.07
C TYR A 28 20.50 9.81 2.10
N SER A 29 21.31 8.82 1.71
CA SER A 29 22.24 8.16 2.64
C SER A 29 23.31 9.10 3.18
N CYS A 30 23.80 10.07 2.40
CA CYS A 30 24.74 11.09 2.87
C CYS A 30 24.14 12.05 3.91
N LEU A 31 22.83 12.31 3.83
CA LEU A 31 22.14 13.26 4.72
C LEU A 31 21.54 12.60 5.96
N ARG A 32 21.38 11.27 5.94
CA ARG A 32 20.79 10.52 7.04
C ARG A 32 21.86 10.08 8.04
N SER A 33 21.77 10.53 9.29
CA SER A 33 22.55 9.95 10.39
C SER A 33 21.94 8.61 10.82
N SER A 34 22.75 7.56 11.00
CA SER A 34 22.29 6.21 11.36
C SER A 34 21.57 6.14 12.72
N GLU A 35 21.77 7.14 13.59
CA GLU A 35 21.29 7.15 14.97
C GLU A 35 19.94 7.85 15.18
N HIS A 36 19.34 8.42 14.12
CA HIS A 36 18.08 9.16 14.24
C HIS A 36 16.85 8.30 13.92
N TYR A 37 15.84 8.44 14.78
CA TYR A 37 14.48 7.97 14.52
C TYR A 37 13.89 8.74 13.34
N LEU A 38 13.10 8.07 12.50
CA LEU A 38 12.45 8.70 11.35
C LEU A 38 11.35 9.63 11.84
N GLY A 39 11.43 10.92 11.50
CA GLY A 39 10.28 11.81 11.63
C GLY A 39 9.12 11.35 10.74
N GLU A 40 7.89 11.80 11.03
CA GLU A 40 6.70 11.38 10.27
C GLU A 40 6.81 11.69 8.77
N ASN A 41 7.27 12.89 8.41
CA ASN A 41 7.46 13.30 7.01
C ASN A 41 8.57 12.51 6.32
N GLU A 42 9.66 12.22 7.04
CA GLU A 42 10.76 11.40 6.54
C GLU A 42 10.26 9.98 6.27
N LEU A 43 9.50 9.39 7.22
CA LEU A 43 8.92 8.06 7.06
C LEU A 43 8.02 8.00 5.82
N ILE A 44 7.11 8.95 5.64
CA ILE A 44 6.24 9.02 4.45
C ILE A 44 7.10 9.05 3.17
N SER A 45 8.15 9.86 3.16
CA SER A 45 9.04 10.00 2.02
C SER A 45 9.85 8.73 1.73
N VAL A 46 10.32 8.03 2.77
CA VAL A 46 11.01 6.74 2.67
C VAL A 46 10.08 5.65 2.14
N LEU A 47 8.84 5.59 2.63
CA LEU A 47 7.85 4.62 2.14
C LEU A 47 7.57 4.86 0.65
N TYR A 48 7.37 6.11 0.25
CA TYR A 48 7.20 6.47 -1.15
C TYR A 48 8.41 6.09 -2.00
N GLY A 49 9.62 6.42 -1.54
CA GLY A 49 10.87 6.03 -2.19
C GLY A 49 11.00 4.52 -2.40
N CYS A 50 10.56 3.72 -1.42
CA CYS A 50 10.52 2.27 -1.55
C CYS A 50 9.59 1.82 -2.69
N TYR A 51 8.36 2.35 -2.75
CA TYR A 51 7.40 1.97 -3.79
C TYR A 51 7.88 2.29 -5.21
N ILE A 52 8.62 3.37 -5.41
CA ILE A 52 9.04 3.79 -6.75
C ILE A 52 10.37 3.17 -7.22
N SER A 53 11.25 2.75 -6.31
CA SER A 53 12.59 2.26 -6.65
C SER A 53 12.97 0.97 -5.91
N THR A 54 13.35 -0.06 -6.68
CA THR A 54 13.85 -1.32 -6.13
C THR A 54 15.22 -1.14 -5.46
N GLU A 55 16.09 -0.30 -6.02
CA GLU A 55 17.41 0.00 -5.43
C GLU A 55 17.25 0.67 -4.07
N PHE A 56 16.38 1.69 -3.99
CA PHE A 56 16.11 2.37 -2.73
C PHE A 56 15.43 1.45 -1.71
N SER A 57 14.50 0.60 -2.15
CA SER A 57 13.89 -0.43 -1.29
C SER A 57 14.93 -1.37 -0.68
N LEU A 58 15.88 -1.88 -1.48
CA LEU A 58 16.95 -2.73 -0.99
C LEU A 58 17.83 -2.00 0.02
N TRP A 59 18.23 -0.77 -0.29
CA TRP A 59 19.02 0.05 0.62
C TRP A 59 18.26 0.31 1.94
N ALA A 60 16.98 0.68 1.88
CA ALA A 60 16.15 0.93 3.06
C ALA A 60 15.94 -0.35 3.88
N PHE A 61 15.83 -1.50 3.23
CA PHE A 61 15.78 -2.79 3.90
C PHE A 61 17.03 -3.03 4.76
N MET A 62 18.21 -2.72 4.24
CA MET A 62 19.46 -2.93 4.96
C MET A 62 19.69 -1.90 6.07
N ASN A 63 19.30 -0.64 5.84
CA ASN A 63 19.76 0.48 6.68
C ASN A 63 18.69 1.04 7.61
N ILE A 64 17.41 0.82 7.34
CA ILE A 64 16.31 1.39 8.11
C ILE A 64 15.51 0.30 8.80
N LYS A 65 15.39 0.38 10.13
CA LYS A 65 14.52 -0.50 10.90
C LYS A 65 13.14 0.14 11.03
N GLY A 66 12.10 -0.59 10.68
CA GLY A 66 10.71 -0.15 10.85
C GLY A 66 9.74 -1.08 10.13
N LEU A 67 8.64 -1.46 10.80
CA LEU A 67 7.68 -2.40 10.23
C LEU A 67 7.05 -1.87 8.94
N GLY A 68 6.66 -0.58 8.91
CA GLY A 68 6.13 0.05 7.70
C GLY A 68 7.11 0.02 6.53
N VAL A 69 8.40 0.30 6.78
CA VAL A 69 9.44 0.22 5.73
C VAL A 69 9.60 -1.20 5.23
N ARG A 70 9.56 -2.21 6.12
CA ARG A 70 9.63 -3.62 5.72
C ARG A 70 8.43 -4.05 4.87
N ASN A 71 7.23 -3.62 5.24
CA ASN A 71 6.02 -3.85 4.46
C ASN A 71 6.13 -3.22 3.07
N ALA A 72 6.55 -1.97 2.98
CA ALA A 72 6.72 -1.26 1.70
C ALA A 72 7.77 -1.92 0.78
N VAL A 73 8.89 -2.39 1.36
CA VAL A 73 9.92 -3.13 0.60
C VAL A 73 9.35 -4.45 0.04
N VAL A 74 8.62 -5.21 0.85
CA VAL A 74 8.00 -6.47 0.38
C VAL A 74 6.97 -6.19 -0.70
N SER A 75 6.15 -5.14 -0.53
CA SER A 75 5.23 -4.65 -1.56
C SER A 75 5.98 -4.36 -2.87
N ARG A 76 7.12 -3.66 -2.81
CA ARG A 76 7.92 -3.36 -4.00
C ARG A 76 8.45 -4.61 -4.71
N PHE A 77 8.95 -5.60 -3.96
CA PHE A 77 9.42 -6.85 -4.58
C PHE A 77 8.29 -7.59 -5.29
N LEU A 78 7.11 -7.67 -4.67
CA LEU A 78 5.94 -8.28 -5.27
C LEU A 78 5.47 -7.54 -6.53
N GLN A 79 5.53 -6.21 -6.55
CA GLN A 79 5.27 -5.40 -7.76
C GLN A 79 6.26 -5.68 -8.89
N CYS A 80 7.50 -6.04 -8.55
CA CYS A 80 8.49 -6.55 -9.51
C CYS A 80 8.33 -8.05 -9.82
N ASN A 81 7.27 -8.71 -9.35
CA ASN A 81 7.05 -10.16 -9.47
C ASN A 81 8.12 -11.03 -8.82
N VAL A 82 8.81 -10.48 -7.81
CA VAL A 82 9.82 -11.20 -7.03
C VAL A 82 9.17 -11.66 -5.72
N ILE A 83 9.16 -12.98 -5.49
CA ILE A 83 8.51 -13.61 -4.35
C ILE A 83 9.58 -14.09 -3.36
N TYR A 84 9.47 -13.64 -2.12
CA TYR A 84 10.29 -14.08 -0.99
C TYR A 84 9.37 -14.53 0.15
N ASP A 85 9.02 -15.81 0.20
CA ASP A 85 8.00 -16.34 1.13
C ASP A 85 8.30 -16.03 2.59
N ASN A 86 9.56 -16.16 2.99
CA ASN A 86 10.03 -15.86 4.34
C ASN A 86 9.80 -14.38 4.73
N LEU A 87 9.92 -13.45 3.78
CA LEU A 87 9.66 -12.04 4.00
C LEU A 87 8.16 -11.76 4.05
N ILE A 88 7.37 -12.37 3.16
CA ILE A 88 5.91 -12.19 3.08
C ILE A 88 5.22 -12.72 4.34
N GLN A 89 5.69 -13.84 4.89
CA GLN A 89 5.18 -14.39 6.15
C GLN A 89 5.43 -13.45 7.34
N LYS A 90 6.54 -12.69 7.29
CA LYS A 90 6.96 -11.82 8.38
C LYS A 90 6.41 -10.40 8.26
N TYR A 91 6.22 -9.91 7.04
CA TYR A 91 5.88 -8.53 6.73
C TYR A 91 4.67 -8.52 5.79
N SER A 92 3.61 -7.83 6.21
CA SER A 92 2.37 -7.79 5.45
C SER A 92 2.45 -6.71 4.37
N PRO A 93 2.46 -7.06 3.07
CA PRO A 93 2.46 -6.07 2.01
C PRO A 93 1.19 -5.21 2.06
N ASP A 94 1.38 -3.91 2.19
CA ASP A 94 0.37 -2.90 2.47
C ASP A 94 -0.14 -2.16 1.23
N ASN A 95 0.66 -2.06 0.18
CA ASN A 95 0.30 -1.35 -1.05
C ASN A 95 0.83 -2.05 -2.30
N LEU A 96 0.03 -2.95 -2.86
CA LEU A 96 0.32 -3.67 -4.10
C LEU A 96 -0.29 -3.01 -5.35
N CYS A 97 -0.85 -1.81 -5.24
CA CYS A 97 -1.52 -1.10 -6.35
C CYS A 97 -0.78 0.14 -6.88
N TYR A 98 0.37 0.53 -6.31
CA TYR A 98 1.10 1.73 -6.73
C TYR A 98 2.63 1.60 -6.59
N PRO A 99 3.43 2.07 -7.56
CA PRO A 99 3.04 2.65 -8.86
C PRO A 99 2.81 1.60 -9.95
N TYR A 100 3.12 0.33 -9.68
CA TYR A 100 2.94 -0.79 -10.61
C TYR A 100 2.10 -1.87 -9.96
N PHE A 101 1.38 -2.62 -10.78
CA PHE A 101 0.63 -3.80 -10.35
C PHE A 101 1.50 -5.05 -10.52
N PRO A 102 1.53 -5.96 -9.52
CA PRO A 102 2.06 -7.30 -9.71
C PRO A 102 1.30 -8.03 -10.83
N SER A 103 1.96 -8.99 -11.48
CA SER A 103 1.33 -9.84 -12.50
C SER A 103 0.21 -10.69 -11.90
N LYS A 104 -0.72 -11.11 -12.77
CA LYS A 104 -1.77 -12.09 -12.44
C LYS A 104 -1.23 -13.33 -11.73
N ASN A 105 -0.10 -13.86 -12.20
CA ASN A 105 0.52 -15.07 -11.62
C ASN A 105 1.00 -14.83 -10.18
N THR A 106 1.64 -13.69 -9.92
CA THR A 106 2.06 -13.29 -8.57
C THR A 106 0.85 -13.16 -7.64
N LEU A 107 -0.22 -12.49 -8.08
CA LEU A 107 -1.42 -12.32 -7.26
C LEU A 107 -2.13 -13.65 -7.00
N LYS A 108 -2.26 -14.53 -8.00
CA LYS A 108 -2.79 -15.90 -7.82
C LYS A 108 -1.95 -16.68 -6.82
N TYR A 109 -0.63 -16.62 -6.92
CA TYR A 109 0.28 -17.27 -5.97
C TYR A 109 0.05 -16.77 -4.53
N LEU A 110 -0.08 -15.45 -4.33
CA LEU A 110 -0.33 -14.86 -3.01
C LEU A 110 -1.67 -15.31 -2.43
N LEU A 111 -2.74 -15.35 -3.23
CA LEU A 111 -4.05 -15.85 -2.79
C LEU A 111 -4.00 -17.30 -2.31
N SER A 112 -3.23 -18.15 -3.00
CA SER A 112 -3.13 -19.57 -2.64
C SER A 112 -2.24 -19.83 -1.42
N ASN A 113 -1.16 -19.06 -1.25
CA ASN A 113 -0.10 -19.39 -0.29
C ASN A 113 -0.03 -18.45 0.92
N HIS A 114 -0.53 -17.22 0.81
CA HIS A 114 -0.35 -16.15 1.81
C HIS A 114 -1.68 -15.48 2.16
N LYS A 115 -2.56 -16.20 2.86
CA LYS A 115 -3.93 -15.76 3.16
C LYS A 115 -4.03 -14.42 3.88
N HIS A 116 -3.04 -14.05 4.71
CA HIS A 116 -3.03 -12.76 5.40
C HIS A 116 -2.89 -11.56 4.45
N THR A 117 -2.47 -11.79 3.20
CA THR A 117 -2.35 -10.75 2.16
C THR A 117 -3.63 -10.50 1.37
N TYR A 118 -4.69 -11.27 1.65
CA TYR A 118 -5.89 -11.33 0.82
C TYR A 118 -6.49 -9.96 0.50
N GLU A 119 -6.64 -9.08 1.49
CA GLU A 119 -7.21 -7.74 1.27
C GLU A 119 -6.35 -6.88 0.32
N SER A 120 -5.03 -6.86 0.54
CA SER A 120 -4.07 -6.12 -0.29
C SER A 120 -4.01 -6.64 -1.73
N VAL A 121 -4.09 -7.97 -1.87
CA VAL A 121 -4.16 -8.64 -3.18
C VAL A 121 -5.49 -8.33 -3.87
N MET A 122 -6.61 -8.39 -3.16
CA MET A 122 -7.94 -8.09 -3.72
C MET A 122 -8.04 -6.65 -4.18
N LYS A 123 -7.55 -5.71 -3.37
CA LYS A 123 -7.46 -4.30 -3.76
C LYS A 123 -6.71 -4.16 -5.10
N SER A 124 -5.59 -4.86 -5.24
CA SER A 124 -4.76 -4.80 -6.45
C SER A 124 -5.44 -5.45 -7.66
N ILE A 125 -6.11 -6.59 -7.48
CA ILE A 125 -6.91 -7.24 -8.53
C ILE A 125 -7.97 -6.29 -9.07
N ILE A 126 -8.71 -5.62 -8.18
CA ILE A 126 -9.78 -4.70 -8.55
C ILE A 126 -9.22 -3.47 -9.27
N PHE A 127 -8.18 -2.85 -8.71
CA PHE A 127 -7.53 -1.67 -9.29
C PHE A 127 -6.83 -1.95 -10.63
N ALA A 128 -6.29 -3.17 -10.82
CA ALA A 128 -5.65 -3.59 -12.05
C ALA A 128 -6.64 -4.12 -13.11
N HIS A 129 -7.95 -4.17 -12.80
CA HIS A 129 -9.00 -4.73 -13.66
C HIS A 129 -8.73 -6.20 -14.06
N TYR A 130 -8.16 -6.99 -13.14
CA TYR A 130 -7.98 -8.43 -13.34
C TYR A 130 -9.26 -9.21 -13.02
N ASN A 131 -10.32 -8.88 -13.76
CA ASN A 131 -11.69 -9.31 -13.48
C ASN A 131 -11.86 -10.84 -13.58
N ASP A 132 -11.08 -11.50 -14.45
CA ASP A 132 -11.02 -12.96 -14.52
C ASP A 132 -10.69 -13.58 -13.15
N ILE A 133 -9.64 -13.09 -12.48
CA ILE A 133 -9.27 -13.57 -11.15
C ILE A 133 -10.36 -13.26 -10.13
N TYR A 134 -10.92 -12.05 -10.20
CA TYR A 134 -11.96 -11.62 -9.27
C TYR A 134 -13.18 -12.55 -9.32
N PHE A 135 -13.69 -12.85 -10.52
CA PHE A 135 -14.88 -13.67 -10.70
C PHE A 135 -14.62 -15.16 -10.44
N ASP A 136 -13.41 -15.65 -10.67
CA ASP A 136 -13.00 -17.02 -10.30
C ASP A 136 -13.08 -17.28 -8.78
N LEU A 137 -12.94 -16.23 -7.95
CA LEU A 137 -12.94 -16.34 -6.48
C LEU A 137 -14.34 -16.37 -5.85
N ASP A 138 -15.40 -16.12 -6.63
CA ASP A 138 -16.80 -16.04 -6.17
C ASP A 138 -17.00 -15.26 -4.85
N ILE A 139 -16.48 -14.02 -4.84
CA ILE A 139 -16.41 -13.22 -3.62
C ILE A 139 -17.82 -12.74 -3.21
N GLY A 140 -18.14 -12.87 -1.93
CA GLY A 140 -19.40 -12.37 -1.35
C GLY A 140 -19.56 -10.84 -1.38
N ALA A 141 -20.68 -10.37 -0.83
CA ALA A 141 -20.94 -8.93 -0.69
C ALA A 141 -19.92 -8.26 0.26
N SER A 142 -19.31 -7.16 -0.17
CA SER A 142 -18.29 -6.43 0.58
C SER A 142 -18.33 -4.94 0.25
N GLU A 143 -18.58 -4.11 1.26
CA GLU A 143 -18.53 -2.65 1.11
C GLU A 143 -17.13 -2.14 0.77
N ILE A 144 -16.08 -2.82 1.24
CA ILE A 144 -14.69 -2.46 0.95
C ILE A 144 -14.40 -2.65 -0.54
N TYR A 145 -14.80 -3.78 -1.12
CA TYR A 145 -14.57 -4.07 -2.53
C TYR A 145 -15.45 -3.22 -3.45
N PHE A 146 -16.66 -2.89 -3.00
CA PHE A 146 -17.51 -1.89 -3.67
C PHE A 146 -16.80 -0.53 -3.78
N LYS A 147 -16.23 -0.02 -2.67
CA LYS A 147 -15.46 1.24 -2.67
C LYS A 147 -14.21 1.16 -3.53
N TYR A 148 -13.48 0.04 -3.51
CA TYR A 148 -12.32 -0.12 -4.38
C TYR A 148 -12.70 -0.08 -5.86
N ALA A 149 -13.80 -0.75 -6.24
CA ALA A 149 -14.29 -0.75 -7.62
C ALA A 149 -14.77 0.65 -8.06
N GLU A 150 -15.40 1.40 -7.16
CA GLU A 150 -15.79 2.79 -7.41
C GLU A 150 -14.56 3.68 -7.66
N VAL A 151 -13.57 3.67 -6.76
CA VAL A 151 -12.36 4.49 -6.87
C VAL A 151 -11.50 4.12 -8.08
N SER A 152 -11.48 2.84 -8.47
CA SER A 152 -10.72 2.36 -9.64
C SER A 152 -11.50 2.39 -10.95
N CYS A 153 -12.75 2.89 -10.94
CA CYS A 153 -13.66 2.88 -12.08
C CYS A 153 -13.86 1.49 -12.72
N ASN A 154 -13.78 0.41 -11.93
CA ASN A 154 -13.99 -0.96 -12.38
C ASN A 154 -15.48 -1.31 -12.37
N LEU A 155 -16.15 -1.06 -13.50
CA LEU A 155 -17.61 -1.18 -13.63
C LEU A 155 -18.15 -2.59 -13.39
N GLU A 156 -17.44 -3.63 -13.83
CA GLU A 156 -17.89 -5.02 -13.69
C GLU A 156 -17.95 -5.43 -12.21
N VAL A 157 -16.88 -5.16 -11.46
CA VAL A 157 -16.80 -5.44 -10.02
C VAL A 157 -17.77 -4.54 -9.26
N TYR A 158 -17.89 -3.27 -9.64
CA TYR A 158 -18.82 -2.33 -9.01
C TYR A 158 -20.26 -2.83 -9.11
N GLU A 159 -20.69 -3.26 -10.30
CA GLU A 159 -22.05 -3.77 -10.53
C GLU A 159 -22.31 -5.10 -9.82
N ASP A 160 -21.33 -6.01 -9.82
CA ASP A 160 -21.41 -7.27 -9.06
C ASP A 160 -21.62 -7.00 -7.56
N GLN A 161 -20.75 -6.19 -6.96
CA GLN A 161 -20.84 -5.84 -5.55
C GLN A 161 -22.11 -5.06 -5.21
N ARG A 162 -22.55 -4.15 -6.09
CA ARG A 162 -23.83 -3.43 -5.93
C ARG A 162 -25.02 -4.38 -5.88
N LYS A 163 -25.07 -5.38 -6.77
CA LYS A 163 -26.13 -6.40 -6.81
C LYS A 163 -26.09 -7.27 -5.55
N LYS A 164 -24.91 -7.76 -5.19
CA LYS A 164 -24.69 -8.59 -3.99
C LYS A 164 -25.12 -7.85 -2.73
N LEU A 165 -24.69 -6.60 -2.53
CA LEU A 165 -25.09 -5.77 -1.38
C LEU A 165 -26.60 -5.46 -1.34
N LYS A 166 -27.24 -5.20 -2.49
CA LYS A 166 -28.70 -5.03 -2.55
C LYS A 166 -29.45 -6.31 -2.18
N SER A 167 -28.96 -7.47 -2.62
CA SER A 167 -29.54 -8.76 -2.26
C SER A 167 -29.39 -9.07 -0.77
N PHE A 168 -28.26 -8.64 -0.17
CA PHE A 168 -27.96 -8.77 1.24
C PHE A 168 -28.90 -7.88 2.09
N LYS A 169 -29.03 -6.59 1.73
CA LYS A 169 -29.97 -5.67 2.40
C LYS A 169 -31.45 -6.09 2.31
N LYS A 170 -31.80 -6.92 1.33
CA LYS A 170 -33.16 -7.47 1.18
C LYS A 170 -33.39 -8.73 2.01
N LYS A 171 -32.33 -9.44 2.42
CA LYS A 171 -32.39 -10.62 3.30
C LYS A 171 -32.18 -10.29 4.78
N ASP A 172 -31.48 -9.19 5.10
CA ASP A 172 -31.11 -8.83 6.49
C ASP A 172 -31.94 -7.70 7.10
N LEU A 173 -33.25 -7.65 6.82
CA LEU A 173 -34.21 -6.96 7.70
C LEU A 173 -34.44 -7.70 9.05
N ILE A 174 -33.57 -8.65 9.40
CA ILE A 174 -33.54 -9.36 10.68
C ILE A 174 -32.09 -9.37 11.21
N PHE A 175 -31.72 -8.34 12.00
CA PHE A 175 -30.52 -8.19 12.86
C PHE A 175 -29.11 -8.21 12.17
N ASN A 176 -28.13 -7.35 12.49
CA ASN A 176 -27.60 -6.98 13.82
C ASN A 176 -26.80 -5.65 13.79
N LYS A 177 -26.73 -4.94 14.93
CA LYS A 177 -26.35 -3.51 15.08
C LYS A 177 -24.87 -3.18 15.35
N ASP A 178 -23.92 -4.09 15.16
CA ASP A 178 -22.57 -3.94 15.79
C ASP A 178 -21.39 -3.56 14.88
N TYR A 179 -21.61 -3.14 13.62
CA TYR A 179 -20.49 -2.85 12.70
C TYR A 179 -19.85 -1.44 12.78
N ASN A 180 -20.18 -0.64 13.80
CA ASN A 180 -19.62 0.72 13.97
C ASN A 180 -18.29 0.74 14.76
N LYS A 181 -17.25 0.03 14.31
CA LYS A 181 -15.94 0.08 15.01
C LYS A 181 -14.66 0.18 14.17
N PHE A 182 -14.72 0.24 12.85
CA PHE A 182 -13.51 0.41 12.04
C PHE A 182 -13.52 1.75 11.29
N ASN A 183 -12.86 2.75 11.90
CA ASN A 183 -12.42 3.97 11.24
C ASN A 183 -11.34 3.60 10.21
N ILE A 184 -11.71 3.47 8.95
CA ILE A 184 -10.77 3.37 7.83
C ILE A 184 -10.45 4.80 7.40
N SER A 185 -9.28 5.30 7.81
CA SER A 185 -8.67 6.49 7.23
C SER A 185 -8.13 6.15 5.84
N ILE A 186 -8.75 6.71 4.80
CA ILE A 186 -8.26 6.67 3.43
C ILE A 186 -7.16 7.75 3.31
N PRO A 187 -5.91 7.42 2.91
CA PRO A 187 -4.93 8.44 2.56
C PRO A 187 -5.43 9.25 1.36
N ALA A 188 -5.47 10.57 1.49
CA ALA A 188 -6.07 11.53 0.55
C ALA A 188 -5.33 11.69 -0.81
N PHE A 189 -4.61 10.68 -1.29
CA PHE A 189 -3.76 10.78 -2.49
C PHE A 189 -4.42 10.33 -3.80
N CYS A 190 -5.72 10.00 -3.80
CA CYS A 190 -6.47 9.65 -5.01
C CYS A 190 -7.50 10.71 -5.44
N GLN A 191 -7.49 11.89 -4.84
CA GLN A 191 -8.31 13.02 -5.26
C GLN A 191 -7.38 14.13 -5.74
N ASN A 192 -7.14 14.15 -7.05
CA ASN A 192 -6.79 15.29 -7.89
C ASN A 192 -5.90 14.79 -9.03
N ASP A 193 -6.53 14.59 -10.19
CA ASP A 193 -5.99 14.88 -11.52
C ASP A 193 -7.15 14.74 -12.53
N TYR A 194 -8.00 15.77 -12.55
CA TYR A 194 -8.81 16.18 -13.70
C TYR A 194 -8.87 17.71 -13.71
#